data_AF-A0A6J7HSC4-F1
#
_entry.id   AF-A0A6J7HSC4-F1
#
_cell.length_a   1.000
_cell.length_b   1.000
_cell.length_c   1.000
_cell.angle_alpha   90.00
_cell.angle_beta   90.00
_cell.angle_gamma   90.00
#
_symmetry.space_group_name_H-M   'P 1'
#
loop_
_entity.id
_entity.type
_entity.pdbx_description
1 polymer ?
#
loop_
_entity_poly.entity_id
_entity_poly.type
_entity_poly.pdbx_seq_one_letter_code
_entity_poly.pdbx_strand_id
1 'polypeptide(L)'
;MSNDKPEKKFEAPQWVLDENNPDLPEPSAEVSKKQRIVLVITLIFVFPFCMWAGWFEFGRAQSGNWRAWVYTFEWPFFGGIAIYLFRRLMRGDVPKIPRPDLDALARAQDEEASEK
;
A
#
# COMPACT_ATOMS: atom_id res chain seq x y z
N MET A 1 6.00 44.06 -29.76
CA MET A 1 5.03 42.95 -29.74
C MET A 1 5.36 42.10 -28.52
N SER A 2 4.89 42.52 -27.35
CA SER A 2 5.20 41.84 -26.08
C SER A 2 4.37 40.55 -26.02
N ASN A 3 5.03 39.41 -26.03
CA ASN A 3 4.39 38.10 -25.99
C ASN A 3 4.19 37.72 -24.52
N ASP A 4 3.23 38.37 -23.88
CA ASP A 4 2.88 38.16 -22.48
C ASP A 4 1.96 36.94 -22.40
N LYS A 5 2.55 35.73 -22.38
CA LYS A 5 1.80 34.54 -22.01
C LYS A 5 1.69 34.57 -20.50
N PRO A 6 0.49 34.68 -19.91
CA PRO A 6 0.36 34.64 -18.46
C PRO A 6 0.92 33.30 -17.98
N GLU A 7 1.90 33.36 -17.08
CA GLU A 7 2.39 32.20 -16.35
C GLU A 7 1.16 31.47 -15.79
N LYS A 8 0.85 30.31 -16.36
CA LYS A 8 -0.20 29.45 -15.80
C LYS A 8 0.35 28.90 -14.50
N LYS A 9 0.11 29.61 -13.39
CA LYS A 9 0.32 29.08 -12.05
C LYS A 9 -0.39 27.73 -11.99
N PHE A 10 0.35 26.69 -11.63
CA PHE A 10 -0.16 25.35 -11.51
C PHE A 10 -1.17 25.33 -10.35
N GLU A 11 -2.45 25.48 -10.65
CA GLU A 11 -3.52 25.29 -9.68
C GLU A 11 -3.68 23.79 -9.44
N ALA A 12 -3.47 23.37 -8.20
CA ALA A 12 -3.62 21.97 -7.84
C ALA A 12 -5.07 21.55 -8.12
N PRO A 13 -5.30 20.40 -8.80
CA PRO A 13 -6.64 19.95 -9.10
C PRO A 13 -7.44 19.70 -7.82
N GLN A 14 -8.76 19.87 -7.88
CA GLN A 14 -9.65 19.91 -6.71
C GLN A 14 -9.43 18.74 -5.70
N TRP A 15 -9.19 17.52 -6.20
CA TRP A 15 -8.91 16.34 -5.38
C TRP A 15 -7.62 16.44 -4.53
N VAL A 16 -6.72 17.39 -4.83
CA VAL A 16 -5.52 17.71 -4.04
C VAL A 16 -5.84 18.72 -2.92
N LEU A 17 -6.74 19.67 -3.20
CA LEU A 17 -7.15 20.71 -2.25
C LEU A 17 -8.15 20.15 -1.23
N ASP A 18 -8.99 19.21 -1.66
CA ASP A 18 -9.95 18.53 -0.80
C ASP A 18 -9.21 17.83 0.37
N GLU A 19 -8.02 17.25 0.15
CA GLU A 19 -7.23 16.58 1.21
C GLU A 19 -6.68 17.49 2.32
N ASN A 20 -6.78 18.82 2.16
CA ASN A 20 -6.39 19.84 3.15
C ASN A 20 -7.60 20.48 3.85
N ASN A 21 -8.83 20.08 3.49
CA ASN A 21 -10.05 20.58 4.10
C ASN A 21 -10.23 19.96 5.51
N PRO A 22 -10.20 20.76 6.60
CA PRO A 22 -10.34 20.27 7.97
C PRO A 22 -11.73 19.70 8.27
N ASP A 23 -12.72 19.97 7.41
CA ASP A 23 -14.09 19.47 7.53
C ASP A 23 -14.30 18.11 6.83
N LEU A 24 -13.30 17.61 6.09
CA LEU A 24 -13.35 16.21 5.67
C LEU A 24 -13.12 15.33 6.89
N PRO A 25 -13.90 14.24 7.04
CA PRO A 25 -13.58 13.25 8.06
C PRO A 25 -12.13 12.82 7.80
N GLU A 26 -11.23 13.04 8.77
CA GLU A 26 -9.86 12.51 8.68
C GLU A 26 -9.96 11.08 8.17
N PRO A 27 -9.20 10.68 7.12
CA PRO A 27 -9.34 9.37 6.50
C PRO A 27 -9.23 8.38 7.62
N SER A 28 -10.38 7.82 8.02
CA SER A 28 -10.50 7.22 9.33
C SER A 28 -9.49 6.09 9.36
N ALA A 29 -8.44 6.27 10.16
CA ALA A 29 -7.40 5.29 10.41
C ALA A 29 -7.97 4.01 11.07
N GLU A 30 -9.29 3.96 11.26
CA GLU A 30 -10.03 2.79 11.64
C GLU A 30 -10.22 1.90 10.41
N VAL A 31 -9.42 0.83 10.33
CA VAL A 31 -9.57 -0.27 9.36
C VAL A 31 -11.06 -0.58 9.18
N SER A 32 -11.60 -0.19 8.01
CA SER A 32 -13.03 -0.26 7.72
C SER A 32 -13.54 -1.68 7.94
N LYS A 33 -14.73 -1.85 8.53
CA LYS A 33 -15.33 -3.18 8.79
C LYS A 33 -15.34 -4.05 7.54
N LYS A 34 -15.54 -3.45 6.36
CA LYS A 34 -15.49 -4.12 5.05
C LYS A 34 -14.08 -4.65 4.75
N GLN A 35 -13.04 -3.86 5.01
CA GLN A 35 -11.66 -4.29 4.82
C GLN A 35 -11.28 -5.44 5.74
N ARG A 36 -11.71 -5.40 7.02
CA ARG A 36 -11.49 -6.52 7.95
C ARG A 36 -12.10 -7.81 7.44
N ILE A 37 -13.34 -7.76 6.95
CA ILE A 37 -14.04 -8.92 6.38
C ILE A 37 -13.29 -9.46 5.16
N VAL A 38 -12.89 -8.59 4.23
CA VAL A 38 -12.11 -9.00 3.05
C VAL A 38 -10.81 -9.67 3.47
N LEU A 39 -10.07 -9.07 4.40
CA LEU A 39 -8.80 -9.62 4.90
C LEU A 39 -8.98 -10.99 5.56
N VAL A 40 -10.04 -11.17 6.36
CA VAL A 40 -10.35 -12.45 7.01
C VAL A 40 -10.73 -13.51 5.99
N ILE A 41 -11.58 -13.16 5.02
CA ILE A 41 -11.96 -14.06 3.93
C ILE A 41 -10.71 -14.49 3.16
N THR A 42 -9.87 -13.55 2.72
CA THR A 42 -8.63 -13.85 2.02
C THR A 42 -7.75 -14.79 2.83
N LEU A 43 -7.59 -14.57 4.14
CA LEU A 43 -6.78 -15.45 4.99
C LEU A 43 -7.36 -16.87 5.07
N ILE A 44 -8.67 -17.00 5.26
CA ILE A 44 -9.37 -18.29 5.35
C ILE A 44 -9.24 -19.09 4.05
N PHE A 45 -9.14 -18.46 2.88
CA PHE A 45 -8.93 -19.17 1.63
C PHE A 45 -7.44 -19.45 1.34
N VAL A 46 -6.58 -18.46 1.55
CA VAL A 46 -5.14 -18.55 1.22
C VAL A 46 -4.41 -19.54 2.12
N PHE A 47 -4.71 -19.56 3.42
CA PHE A 47 -4.02 -20.43 4.37
C PHE A 47 -4.24 -21.93 4.08
N PRO A 48 -5.47 -22.45 3.97
CA PRO A 48 -5.69 -23.85 3.62
C PRO A 48 -5.24 -24.17 2.20
N PHE A 49 -5.33 -23.23 1.26
CA PHE A 49 -4.79 -23.42 -0.09
C PHE A 49 -3.27 -23.64 -0.05
N CYS A 50 -2.51 -22.84 0.70
CA CYS A 50 -1.07 -23.03 0.87
C CYS A 50 -0.74 -24.35 1.56
N MET A 51 -1.49 -24.75 2.59
CA MET A 51 -1.27 -26.04 3.25
C MET A 51 -1.58 -27.23 2.33
N TRP A 52 -2.66 -27.13 1.55
CA TRP A 52 -3.02 -28.16 0.59
C TRP A 52 -2.01 -28.27 -0.55
N ALA A 53 -1.53 -27.15 -1.08
CA ALA A 53 -0.47 -27.11 -2.09
C ALA A 53 0.83 -27.73 -1.57
N GLY A 54 1.22 -27.42 -0.33
CA GLY A 54 2.37 -28.05 0.34
C GLY A 54 2.20 -29.56 0.48
N TRP A 55 1.03 -30.03 0.91
CA TRP A 55 0.72 -31.47 1.02
C TRP A 55 0.76 -32.18 -0.34
N PHE A 56 0.22 -31.55 -1.39
CA PHE A 56 0.24 -32.10 -2.75
C PHE A 56 1.66 -32.21 -3.30
N GLU A 57 2.48 -31.18 -3.12
CA GLU A 57 3.89 -31.21 -3.53
C GLU A 57 4.72 -32.19 -2.70
N PHE A 58 4.35 -32.48 -1.45
CA PHE A 58 5.01 -33.52 -0.65
C PHE A 58 4.84 -34.93 -1.26
N GLY A 59 3.64 -35.22 -1.78
CA GLY A 59 3.39 -36.45 -2.53
C GLY A 59 4.23 -36.53 -3.80
N ARG A 60 4.40 -35.41 -4.51
CA ARG A 60 5.27 -35.32 -5.70
C ARG A 60 6.76 -35.36 -5.38
N ALA A 61 7.18 -34.86 -4.22
CA ALA A 61 8.57 -34.90 -3.78
C ALA A 61 9.03 -36.35 -3.53
N GLN A 62 8.14 -37.17 -2.95
CA GLN A 62 8.37 -38.60 -2.77
C GLN A 62 8.42 -39.37 -4.10
N SER A 63 7.79 -38.85 -5.16
CA SER A 63 7.85 -39.47 -6.50
C SER A 63 9.17 -39.16 -7.26
N GLY A 64 10.21 -38.69 -6.58
CA GLY A 64 11.55 -38.50 -7.14
C GLY A 64 11.84 -37.12 -7.75
N ASN A 65 10.90 -36.16 -7.64
CA ASN A 65 11.13 -34.78 -8.10
C ASN A 65 11.81 -33.94 -7.03
N TRP A 66 13.12 -33.73 -7.16
CA TRP A 66 13.89 -32.93 -6.19
C TRP A 66 13.37 -31.50 -6.02
N ARG A 67 12.85 -30.87 -7.08
CA ARG A 67 12.30 -29.50 -7.03
C ARG A 67 11.03 -29.40 -6.17
N ALA A 68 10.25 -30.47 -6.06
CA ALA A 68 9.04 -30.49 -5.26
C ALA A 68 9.32 -30.36 -3.75
N TRP A 69 10.56 -30.65 -3.31
CA TRP A 69 11.00 -30.36 -1.94
C TRP A 69 11.04 -28.87 -1.61
N VAL A 70 11.42 -28.02 -2.57
CA VAL A 70 11.44 -26.56 -2.34
C VAL A 70 10.02 -26.06 -2.12
N TYR A 71 9.10 -26.48 -2.99
CA TYR A 71 7.70 -26.07 -2.92
C TYR A 71 7.02 -26.51 -1.62
N THR A 72 7.36 -27.68 -1.09
CA THR A 72 6.82 -28.15 0.20
C THR A 72 7.13 -27.23 1.37
N PHE A 73 8.25 -26.50 1.35
CA PHE A 73 8.60 -25.52 2.36
C PHE A 73 8.18 -24.10 1.98
N GLU A 74 8.25 -23.76 0.69
CA GLU A 74 7.86 -22.47 0.15
C GLU A 74 6.36 -22.17 0.36
N TRP A 75 5.49 -23.16 0.15
CA TRP A 75 4.04 -22.99 0.35
C TRP A 75 3.66 -22.66 1.81
N PRO A 76 4.13 -23.40 2.85
CA PRO A 76 3.96 -23.01 4.24
C PRO A 76 4.56 -21.63 4.57
N PHE A 77 5.72 -21.29 3.98
CA PHE A 77 6.36 -20.00 4.18
C PHE A 77 5.48 -18.85 3.68
N PHE A 78 4.90 -18.96 2.49
CA PHE A 78 3.93 -18.00 1.98
C PHE A 78 2.67 -17.92 2.85
N GLY A 79 2.17 -19.05 3.36
CA GLY A 79 1.06 -19.06 4.32
C GLY A 79 1.39 -18.28 5.60
N GLY A 80 2.61 -18.42 6.12
CA GLY A 80 3.12 -17.65 7.25
C GLY A 80 3.21 -16.14 6.96
N ILE A 81 3.73 -15.77 5.79
CA ILE A 81 3.78 -14.36 5.34
C ILE A 81 2.38 -13.77 5.23
N ALA A 82 1.42 -14.50 4.69
CA ALA A 82 0.04 -14.05 4.58
C ALA A 82 -0.56 -13.73 5.96
N ILE A 83 -0.33 -14.59 6.97
CA ILE A 83 -0.73 -14.32 8.36
C ILE A 83 -0.02 -13.09 8.92
N TYR A 84 1.29 -12.95 8.68
CA TYR A 84 2.05 -11.79 9.15
C TYR A 84 1.51 -10.48 8.56
N LEU A 85 1.28 -10.44 7.25
CA LEU A 85 0.72 -9.28 6.56
C LEU A 85 -0.70 -8.99 7.05
N PHE A 86 -1.53 -10.01 7.24
CA PHE A 86 -2.86 -9.86 7.84
C PHE A 86 -2.79 -9.21 9.22
N ARG A 87 -1.90 -9.69 10.10
CA ARG A 87 -1.70 -9.10 11.44
C ARG A 87 -1.20 -7.66 11.35
N ARG A 88 -0.31 -7.35 10.41
CA ARG A 88 0.22 -6.00 10.20
C ARG A 88 -0.85 -5.04 9.69
N LEU A 89 -1.66 -5.46 8.72
CA LEU A 89 -2.77 -4.65 8.20
C LEU A 89 -3.87 -4.44 9.24
N MET A 90 -4.17 -5.46 10.04
CA MET A 90 -5.13 -5.37 11.15
C MET A 90 -4.68 -4.40 12.25
N ARG A 91 -3.37 -4.17 12.42
CA ARG A 91 -2.84 -3.17 13.36
C ARG A 91 -2.97 -1.73 12.86
N GLY A 92 -3.30 -1.52 11.58
CA GLY A 92 -3.34 -0.18 11.01
C GLY A 92 -1.95 0.44 10.82
N ASP A 93 -0.89 -0.38 10.70
CA ASP A 93 0.48 0.04 10.36
C ASP A 93 0.56 0.48 8.88
N VAL A 94 -0.34 1.38 8.46
CA VAL A 94 -0.30 2.00 7.13
C VAL A 94 0.81 3.04 7.17
N PRO A 95 1.78 2.98 6.23
CA PRO A 95 2.86 3.96 6.17
C PRO A 95 2.27 5.37 6.09
N LYS A 96 2.51 6.20 7.12
CA LYS A 96 2.18 7.63 7.06
C LYS A 96 3.16 8.27 6.09
N ILE A 97 2.67 8.62 4.91
CA ILE A 97 3.49 9.31 3.91
C ILE A 97 3.82 10.70 4.48
N PRO A 98 5.09 11.04 4.73
CA PRO A 98 5.46 12.38 5.16
C PRO A 98 5.08 13.34 4.03
N ARG A 99 4.09 14.21 4.26
CA ARG A 99 3.71 15.22 3.27
C ARG A 99 4.73 16.37 3.32
N PRO A 100 5.21 16.85 2.17
CA PRO A 100 6.02 18.06 2.12
C PRO A 100 5.18 19.26 2.59
N ASP A 101 5.80 20.16 3.36
CA ASP A 101 5.20 21.41 3.80
C ASP A 101 5.04 22.36 2.61
N LEU A 102 3.80 22.50 2.14
CA LEU A 102 3.46 23.30 0.96
C LEU A 102 3.76 24.79 1.18
N ASP A 103 3.63 25.28 2.42
CA ASP A 103 3.89 26.69 2.75
C ASP A 103 5.39 26.97 2.80
N ALA A 104 6.20 25.98 3.20
CA ALA A 104 7.65 26.07 3.10
C ALA A 104 8.12 26.04 1.64
N LEU A 105 7.49 25.23 0.78
CA LEU A 105 7.81 25.18 -0.65
C LEU A 105 7.41 26.46 -1.38
N ALA A 106 6.23 27.02 -1.08
CA ALA A 106 5.77 28.27 -1.67
C ALA A 106 6.72 29.44 -1.32
N ARG A 107 7.14 29.54 -0.06
CA ARG A 107 8.14 30.52 0.38
C ARG A 107 9.48 30.36 -0.34
N ALA A 108 9.96 29.13 -0.50
CA ALA A 108 11.19 28.86 -1.24
C ALA A 108 11.08 29.23 -2.73
N GLN A 109 9.92 29.00 -3.36
CA GLN A 109 9.68 29.39 -4.75
C GLN A 109 9.64 30.91 -4.94
N ASP A 110 9.05 31.64 -4.00
CA ASP A 110 9.03 33.11 -4.03
C ASP A 110 10.44 33.69 -3.83
N GLU A 111 11.26 33.07 -2.97
CA GLU A 111 12.67 33.43 -2.77
C GLU A 111 13.51 33.18 -4.05
N GLU A 112 13.40 32.00 -4.66
CA GLU A 112 14.07 31.67 -5.93
C GLU A 112 13.63 32.56 -7.11
N ALA A 113 12.38 33.01 -7.13
CA ALA A 113 11.85 33.94 -8.13
C ALA A 113 12.34 35.38 -7.92
N SER A 114 12.76 35.74 -6.70
CA SER A 114 13.31 37.06 -6.38
C SER A 114 14.81 37.19 -6.66
N GLU A 115 15.54 36.07 -6.71
CA GLU A 115 16.98 36.02 -6.96
C GLU A 115 17.35 35.98 -8.46
N LYS A 116 16.39 35.67 -9.34
CA LYS A 116 16.56 35.66 -10.81
C LYS A 116 16.17 36.98 -11.47
#